data_AF-A0A8J3G5C5-F1
#
_entry.id   AF-A0A8J3G5C5-F1
#
_cell.length_a   1.000
_cell.length_b   1.000
_cell.length_c   1.000
_cell.angle_alpha   90.00
_cell.angle_beta   90.00
_cell.angle_gamma   90.00
#
_symmetry.space_group_name_H-M   'P 1'
#
loop_
_entity.id
_entity.type
_entity.pdbx_description
1 polymer ?
#
loop_
_entity_poly.entity_id
_entity_poly.type
_entity_poly.pdbx_seq_one_letter_code
_entity_poly.pdbx_strand_id
1 'polypeptide(L)'
;MSRTKLQKNKIRVAILLTFIITIIVGKNVLERRSFNDLGKSFISVYEDRLVVEGYIFSISENLFRIKLLVNHCELESDYSDVIKDIEVLEEKILTTVDDFEKTGLTANEAIFLEDFRRIIEESLRINNYDLLFSESDGINIAQVSKYNESIEQALIDLEKLSEIQMEEGKRMADEADRVVNKSKIWAQFELAALVILAGIIYLLLYTKRTINSEFLQ
;
A
#
# COMPACT_ATOMS: atom_id res chain seq x y z
N MET A 1 -41.55 54.83 3.68
CA MET A 1 -40.51 54.24 2.79
C MET A 1 -39.45 53.36 3.52
N SER A 2 -39.54 53.14 4.84
CA SER A 2 -38.53 52.41 5.64
C SER A 2 -38.66 50.87 5.63
N ARG A 3 -39.88 50.31 5.53
CA ARG A 3 -40.12 48.85 5.62
C ARG A 3 -39.48 48.02 4.49
N THR A 4 -39.34 48.59 3.29
CA THR A 4 -38.74 47.89 2.13
C THR A 4 -37.22 47.74 2.24
N LYS A 5 -36.50 48.68 2.87
CA LYS A 5 -35.06 48.55 3.13
C LYS A 5 -34.77 47.44 4.15
N LEU A 6 -35.59 47.34 5.21
CA LEU A 6 -35.44 46.31 6.25
C LEU A 6 -35.69 44.89 5.70
N GLN A 7 -36.67 44.71 4.82
CA GLN A 7 -36.95 43.42 4.18
C GLN A 7 -35.85 43.01 3.19
N LYS A 8 -35.31 43.96 2.40
CA LYS A 8 -34.17 43.70 1.51
C LYS A 8 -32.91 43.24 2.26
N ASN A 9 -32.64 43.79 3.44
CA ASN A 9 -31.52 43.36 4.28
C ASN A 9 -31.72 41.94 4.84
N LYS A 10 -32.94 41.57 5.25
CA LYS A 10 -33.24 40.21 5.72
C LYS A 10 -33.03 39.15 4.64
N ILE A 11 -33.46 39.42 3.40
CA ILE A 11 -33.29 38.50 2.27
C ILE A 11 -31.80 38.37 1.90
N ARG A 12 -31.04 39.47 1.89
CA ARG A 12 -29.59 39.43 1.66
C ARG A 12 -28.86 38.56 2.69
N VAL A 13 -29.20 38.70 3.97
CA VAL A 13 -28.64 37.86 5.04
C VAL A 13 -29.02 36.38 4.83
N ALA A 14 -30.27 36.09 4.50
CA ALA A 14 -30.72 34.71 4.25
C ALA A 14 -29.96 34.07 3.08
N ILE A 15 -29.81 34.78 1.96
CA ILE A 15 -29.04 34.31 0.79
C ILE A 15 -27.58 34.03 1.18
N LEU A 16 -26.97 34.93 1.96
CA LEU A 16 -25.57 34.80 2.37
C LEU A 16 -25.37 33.59 3.30
N LEU A 17 -26.31 33.35 4.23
CA LEU A 17 -26.30 32.16 5.08
C LEU A 17 -26.49 30.87 4.29
N THR A 18 -27.48 30.83 3.38
CA THR A 18 -27.70 29.67 2.51
C THR A 18 -26.48 29.35 1.66
N PHE A 19 -25.81 30.38 1.14
CA PHE A 19 -24.58 30.22 0.36
C PHE A 19 -23.46 29.60 1.18
N ILE A 20 -23.20 30.08 2.40
CA ILE A 20 -22.16 29.52 3.28
C ILE A 20 -22.47 28.06 3.64
N ILE A 21 -23.72 27.75 3.98
CA ILE A 21 -24.14 26.36 4.28
C ILE A 21 -23.89 25.46 3.06
N THR A 22 -24.21 25.95 1.86
CA THR A 22 -23.98 25.19 0.62
C THR A 22 -22.50 24.89 0.41
N ILE A 23 -21.61 25.85 0.68
CA ILE A 23 -20.15 25.65 0.61
C ILE A 23 -19.70 24.58 1.62
N ILE A 24 -20.15 24.67 2.88
CA ILE A 24 -19.82 23.74 3.95
C ILE A 24 -20.24 22.31 3.57
N VAL A 25 -21.47 22.14 3.10
CA VAL A 25 -21.98 20.84 2.64
C VAL A 25 -21.19 20.33 1.43
N GLY A 26 -20.90 21.19 0.46
CA GLY A 26 -20.08 20.81 -0.70
C GLY A 26 -18.67 20.35 -0.30
N LYS A 27 -18.03 21.06 0.64
CA LYS A 27 -16.73 20.68 1.22
C LYS A 27 -16.82 19.33 1.93
N ASN A 28 -17.86 19.10 2.74
CA ASN A 28 -18.07 17.82 3.43
C ASN A 28 -18.18 16.64 2.44
N VAL A 29 -18.86 16.84 1.31
CA VAL A 29 -18.95 15.83 0.24
C VAL A 29 -17.59 15.55 -0.40
N LEU A 30 -16.76 16.59 -0.62
CA LEU A 30 -15.41 16.42 -1.14
C LEU A 30 -14.49 15.68 -0.15
N GLU A 31 -14.57 16.01 1.13
CA GLU A 31 -13.79 15.36 2.20
C GLU A 31 -14.13 13.87 2.34
N ARG A 32 -15.40 13.50 2.12
CA ARG A 32 -15.81 12.09 2.10
C ARG A 32 -15.12 11.30 0.98
N ARG A 33 -14.78 11.93 -0.17
CA ARG A 33 -13.99 11.27 -1.21
C ARG A 33 -12.56 11.04 -0.75
N SER A 34 -11.92 12.06 -0.15
CA SER A 34 -10.58 11.93 0.42
C SER A 34 -10.49 10.84 1.49
N PHE A 35 -11.54 10.64 2.28
CA PHE A 35 -11.60 9.54 3.25
C PHE A 35 -11.69 8.16 2.58
N ASN A 36 -12.47 8.03 1.50
CA ASN A 36 -12.52 6.79 0.72
C ASN A 36 -11.18 6.48 0.05
N ASP A 37 -10.50 7.50 -0.49
CA ASP A 37 -9.18 7.34 -1.10
C ASP A 37 -8.15 6.89 -0.05
N LEU A 38 -8.19 7.47 1.15
CA LEU A 38 -7.37 7.02 2.29
C LEU A 38 -7.65 5.55 2.64
N GLY A 39 -8.92 5.14 2.67
CA GLY A 39 -9.31 3.75 2.91
C GLY A 39 -8.75 2.79 1.86
N LYS A 40 -8.77 3.17 0.57
CA LYS A 40 -8.15 2.39 -0.50
C LYS A 40 -6.63 2.31 -0.35
N SER A 41 -5.97 3.40 0.01
CA SER A 41 -4.53 3.39 0.30
C SER A 41 -4.18 2.43 1.42
N PHE A 42 -4.97 2.36 2.49
CA PHE A 42 -4.77 1.39 3.57
C PHE A 42 -4.92 -0.06 3.11
N ILE A 43 -5.95 -0.35 2.32
CA ILE A 43 -6.15 -1.70 1.75
C ILE A 43 -4.95 -2.07 0.87
N SER A 44 -4.50 -1.17 0.00
CA SER A 44 -3.36 -1.43 -0.89
C SER A 44 -2.03 -1.57 -0.12
N VAL A 45 -1.78 -0.80 0.95
CA VAL A 45 -0.61 -1.04 1.82
C VAL A 45 -0.64 -2.43 2.45
N TYR A 46 -1.83 -2.94 2.81
CA TYR A 46 -1.96 -4.29 3.35
C TYR A 46 -1.82 -5.36 2.27
N GLU A 47 -2.67 -5.32 1.24
CA GLU A 47 -2.77 -6.35 0.20
C GLU A 47 -1.58 -6.33 -0.76
N ASP A 48 -1.08 -5.16 -1.16
CA ASP A 48 -0.05 -5.05 -2.18
C ASP A 48 1.37 -4.86 -1.63
N ARG A 49 1.54 -4.44 -0.36
CA ARG A 49 2.87 -4.25 0.24
C ARG A 49 3.17 -5.23 1.35
N LEU A 50 2.31 -5.36 2.36
CA LEU A 50 2.59 -6.25 3.49
C LEU A 50 2.47 -7.74 3.13
N VAL A 51 1.43 -8.13 2.39
CA VAL A 51 1.27 -9.52 1.94
C VAL A 51 2.38 -9.92 0.97
N VAL A 52 2.77 -9.00 0.07
CA VAL A 52 3.87 -9.22 -0.89
C VAL A 52 5.21 -9.41 -0.19
N GLU A 53 5.54 -8.64 0.84
CA GLU A 53 6.72 -8.89 1.67
C GLU A 53 6.68 -10.29 2.31
N GLY A 54 5.50 -10.79 2.66
CA GLY A 54 5.29 -12.18 3.08
C GLY A 54 5.65 -13.20 2.00
N TYR A 55 5.33 -12.92 0.73
CA TYR A 55 5.74 -13.74 -0.41
C TYR A 55 7.25 -13.71 -0.62
N ILE A 56 7.87 -12.54 -0.62
CA ILE A 56 9.33 -12.38 -0.75
C ILE A 56 10.05 -13.16 0.36
N PHE A 57 9.57 -13.04 1.60
CA PHE A 57 10.11 -13.80 2.73
C PHE A 57 9.95 -15.31 2.54
N SER A 58 8.77 -15.79 2.12
CA SER A 58 8.55 -17.22 1.91
C SER A 58 9.42 -17.80 0.78
N ILE A 59 9.59 -17.07 -0.31
CA ILE A 59 10.50 -17.45 -1.40
C ILE A 59 11.92 -17.51 -0.88
N SER A 60 12.38 -16.48 -0.16
CA SER A 60 13.72 -16.44 0.42
C SER A 60 13.98 -17.63 1.35
N GLU A 61 13.01 -17.97 2.22
CA GLU A 61 13.10 -19.14 3.09
C GLU A 61 13.25 -20.45 2.29
N ASN A 62 12.47 -20.64 1.23
CA ASN A 62 12.57 -21.83 0.38
C ASN A 62 13.92 -21.90 -0.34
N LEU A 63 14.45 -20.78 -0.85
CA LEU A 63 15.79 -20.70 -1.44
C LEU A 63 16.89 -21.06 -0.42
N PHE A 64 16.79 -20.59 0.82
CA PHE A 64 17.71 -20.99 1.88
C PHE A 64 17.62 -22.48 2.21
N ARG A 65 16.41 -23.07 2.23
CA ARG A 65 16.23 -24.52 2.43
C ARG A 65 16.85 -25.33 1.31
N ILE A 66 16.65 -24.93 0.05
CA ILE A 66 17.31 -25.54 -1.12
C ILE A 66 18.84 -25.49 -0.94
N LYS A 67 19.38 -24.32 -0.59
CA LYS A 67 20.82 -24.16 -0.33
C LYS A 67 21.33 -25.09 0.76
N LEU A 68 20.57 -25.29 1.85
CA LEU A 68 20.96 -26.22 2.91
C LEU A 68 20.99 -27.67 2.41
N LEU A 69 19.97 -28.09 1.67
CA LEU A 69 19.86 -29.43 1.09
C LEU A 69 21.03 -29.73 0.14
N VAL A 70 21.35 -28.77 -0.74
CA VAL A 70 22.45 -28.88 -1.69
C VAL A 70 23.81 -29.01 -0.99
N ASN A 71 24.02 -28.29 0.11
CA ASN A 71 25.32 -28.22 0.78
C ASN A 71 25.53 -29.29 1.88
N HIS A 72 24.47 -29.97 2.36
CA HIS A 72 24.55 -30.97 3.43
C HIS A 72 24.26 -32.41 2.96
N CYS A 73 24.30 -32.65 1.65
CA CYS A 73 24.14 -33.98 1.07
C CYS A 73 25.43 -34.81 1.27
N GLU A 74 25.62 -35.36 2.47
CA GLU A 74 26.83 -36.11 2.84
C GLU A 74 26.74 -37.63 2.61
N LEU A 75 25.54 -38.19 2.34
CA LEU A 75 25.30 -39.63 2.25
C LEU A 75 24.51 -40.07 1.00
N GLU A 76 24.95 -41.18 0.41
CA GLU A 76 24.49 -41.79 -0.85
C GLU A 76 22.99 -42.17 -0.86
N SER A 77 22.41 -42.51 0.30
CA SER A 77 21.01 -42.97 0.40
C SER A 77 19.96 -41.85 0.41
N ASP A 78 20.36 -40.61 0.70
CA ASP A 78 19.44 -39.47 0.82
C ASP A 78 19.35 -38.66 -0.48
N TYR A 79 20.23 -38.91 -1.45
CA TYR A 79 20.40 -38.01 -2.58
C TYR A 79 19.17 -37.94 -3.51
N SER A 80 18.54 -39.08 -3.82
CA SER A 80 17.32 -39.10 -4.63
C SER A 80 16.13 -38.44 -3.93
N ASP A 81 16.08 -38.55 -2.59
CA ASP A 81 15.04 -37.92 -1.78
C ASP A 81 15.29 -36.41 -1.69
N VAL A 82 16.55 -35.98 -1.61
CA VAL A 82 16.95 -34.57 -1.61
C VAL A 82 16.61 -33.87 -2.93
N ILE A 83 16.85 -34.50 -4.09
CA ILE A 83 16.46 -33.91 -5.38
C ILE A 83 14.94 -33.69 -5.44
N LYS A 84 14.16 -34.68 -4.98
CA LYS A 84 12.71 -34.56 -4.92
C LYS A 84 12.26 -33.46 -3.96
N ASP A 85 12.91 -33.32 -2.82
CA ASP A 85 12.62 -32.23 -1.87
C ASP A 85 12.95 -30.85 -2.45
N ILE A 86 14.04 -30.73 -3.23
CA ILE A 86 14.39 -29.51 -3.95
C ILE A 86 13.33 -29.18 -5.00
N GLU A 87 12.89 -30.15 -5.82
CA GLU A 87 11.82 -29.93 -6.80
C GLU A 87 10.51 -29.44 -6.15
N VAL A 88 10.16 -29.99 -4.98
CA VAL A 88 8.98 -29.56 -4.22
C VAL A 88 9.12 -28.12 -3.73
N LEU A 89 10.32 -27.70 -3.32
CA LEU A 89 10.59 -26.32 -2.90
C LEU A 89 10.59 -25.35 -4.08
N GLU A 90 11.15 -25.73 -5.22
CA GLU A 90 11.09 -24.95 -6.48
C GLU A 90 9.65 -24.70 -6.92
N GLU A 91 8.80 -25.73 -6.88
CA GLU A 91 7.39 -25.59 -7.24
C GLU A 91 6.62 -24.66 -6.28
N LYS A 92 6.96 -24.72 -4.98
CA LYS A 92 6.40 -23.78 -3.99
C LYS A 92 6.84 -22.34 -4.27
N ILE A 93 8.09 -22.13 -4.66
CA ILE A 93 8.58 -20.82 -5.08
C ILE A 93 7.75 -20.33 -6.28
N LEU A 94 7.62 -21.12 -7.34
CA LEU A 94 6.85 -20.74 -8.52
C LEU A 94 5.38 -20.44 -8.20
N THR A 95 4.74 -21.26 -7.36
CA THR A 95 3.37 -21.00 -6.90
C THR A 95 3.27 -19.65 -6.15
N THR A 96 4.27 -19.33 -5.34
CA THR A 96 4.31 -18.06 -4.59
C THR A 96 4.55 -16.87 -5.52
N VAL A 97 5.37 -17.04 -6.56
CA VAL A 97 5.57 -16.03 -7.62
C VAL A 97 4.27 -15.81 -8.40
N ASP A 98 3.51 -16.85 -8.74
CA ASP A 98 2.20 -16.74 -9.40
C ASP A 98 1.21 -15.95 -8.53
N ASP A 99 1.23 -16.12 -7.21
CA ASP A 99 0.38 -15.37 -6.29
C ASP A 99 0.85 -13.92 -6.12
N PHE A 100 2.15 -13.66 -6.19
CA PHE A 100 2.71 -12.32 -6.24
C PHE A 100 2.28 -11.60 -7.54
N GLU A 101 2.32 -12.24 -8.70
CA GLU A 101 1.92 -11.60 -9.96
C GLU A 101 0.45 -11.15 -10.02
N LYS A 102 -0.41 -11.70 -9.16
CA LYS A 102 -1.82 -11.33 -9.06
C LYS A 102 -2.06 -10.07 -8.22
N THR A 103 -1.05 -9.55 -7.52
CA THR A 103 -1.17 -8.35 -6.68
C THR A 103 -1.07 -7.06 -7.52
N GLY A 104 -1.30 -5.90 -6.89
CA GLY A 104 -1.15 -4.60 -7.52
C GLY A 104 0.31 -4.22 -7.79
N LEU A 105 0.93 -4.83 -8.80
CA LEU A 105 2.31 -4.54 -9.19
C LEU A 105 2.47 -3.13 -9.76
N THR A 106 3.56 -2.46 -9.39
CA THR A 106 4.06 -1.30 -10.15
C THR A 106 4.71 -1.74 -11.46
N ALA A 107 4.90 -0.80 -12.39
CA ALA A 107 5.59 -1.09 -13.65
C ALA A 107 7.03 -1.58 -13.43
N ASN A 108 7.71 -1.06 -12.42
CA ASN A 108 9.06 -1.51 -12.07
C ASN A 108 9.02 -2.91 -11.45
N GLU A 109 8.11 -3.15 -10.50
CA GLU A 109 7.94 -4.46 -9.85
C GLU A 109 7.65 -5.56 -10.87
N ALA A 110 6.80 -5.30 -11.87
CA ALA A 110 6.50 -6.26 -12.93
C ALA A 110 7.77 -6.66 -13.71
N ILE A 111 8.63 -5.70 -14.05
CA ILE A 111 9.89 -5.97 -14.77
C ILE A 111 10.83 -6.83 -13.91
N PHE A 112 11.05 -6.44 -12.66
CA PHE A 112 11.95 -7.18 -11.76
C PHE A 112 11.41 -8.57 -11.41
N LEU A 113 10.08 -8.72 -11.26
CA LEU A 113 9.45 -10.01 -10.97
C LEU A 113 9.49 -10.94 -12.18
N GLU A 114 9.32 -10.42 -13.39
CA GLU A 114 9.48 -11.19 -14.64
C GLU A 114 10.92 -11.69 -14.80
N ASP A 115 11.92 -10.82 -14.55
CA ASP A 115 13.33 -11.22 -14.57
C ASP A 115 13.63 -12.27 -13.49
N PHE A 116 13.08 -12.10 -12.28
CA PHE A 116 13.20 -13.08 -11.20
C PHE A 116 12.60 -14.44 -11.58
N ARG A 117 11.37 -14.46 -12.12
CA ARG A 117 10.72 -15.69 -12.61
C ARG A 117 11.61 -16.42 -13.61
N ARG A 118 12.16 -15.68 -14.58
CA ARG A 118 13.05 -16.25 -15.60
C ARG A 118 14.28 -16.90 -14.98
N ILE A 119 14.86 -16.30 -13.94
CA ILE A 119 15.97 -16.91 -13.18
C ILE A 119 15.53 -18.21 -12.51
N ILE A 120 14.34 -18.26 -11.89
CA ILE A 120 13.81 -19.49 -11.28
C ILE A 120 13.66 -20.60 -12.32
N GLU A 121 13.06 -20.30 -13.47
CA GLU A 121 12.72 -21.29 -14.50
C GLU A 121 13.94 -21.74 -15.33
N GLU A 122 14.88 -20.84 -15.62
CA GLU A 122 16.03 -21.13 -16.47
C GLU A 122 17.26 -21.58 -15.68
N SER A 123 17.51 -20.98 -14.51
CA SER A 123 18.76 -21.14 -13.77
C SER A 123 18.60 -21.90 -12.46
N LEU A 124 17.40 -21.98 -11.90
CA LEU A 124 17.18 -22.51 -10.55
C LEU A 124 16.42 -23.83 -10.53
N ARG A 125 16.10 -24.40 -11.70
CA ARG A 125 15.57 -25.76 -11.81
C ARG A 125 16.69 -26.77 -11.65
N ILE A 126 16.59 -27.61 -10.63
CA ILE A 126 17.56 -28.67 -10.31
C ILE A 126 17.78 -29.61 -11.50
N ASN A 127 16.74 -29.86 -12.30
CA ASN A 127 16.79 -30.69 -13.50
C ASN A 127 17.63 -30.11 -14.66
N ASN A 128 18.03 -28.84 -14.59
CA ASN A 128 18.92 -28.21 -15.57
C ASN A 128 20.41 -28.47 -15.26
N TYR A 129 20.71 -29.13 -14.14
CA TYR A 129 22.05 -29.43 -13.70
C TYR A 129 22.35 -30.92 -13.90
N ASP A 130 23.60 -31.24 -14.24
CA ASP A 130 24.05 -32.63 -14.17
C ASP A 130 23.95 -33.14 -12.73
N LEU A 131 23.92 -34.46 -12.56
CA LEU A 131 23.92 -35.11 -11.24
C LEU A 131 24.90 -34.39 -10.28
N LEU A 132 24.35 -33.74 -9.25
CA LEU A 132 25.16 -33.11 -8.19
C LEU A 132 25.90 -34.17 -7.36
N PHE A 133 25.50 -35.44 -7.48
CA PHE A 133 26.17 -36.60 -6.89
C PHE A 133 26.07 -37.81 -7.83
N SER A 134 27.16 -38.58 -7.93
CA SER A 134 27.16 -39.92 -8.53
C SER A 134 27.83 -40.94 -7.61
N GLU A 135 27.38 -42.20 -7.64
CA GLU A 135 28.02 -43.29 -6.87
C GLU A 135 29.49 -43.51 -7.28
N SER A 136 29.85 -43.21 -8.54
CA SER A 136 31.20 -43.40 -9.08
C SER A 136 32.17 -42.27 -8.73
N ASP A 137 31.71 -41.02 -8.74
CA ASP A 137 32.56 -39.83 -8.69
C ASP A 137 32.29 -38.95 -7.45
N GLY A 138 31.29 -39.30 -6.64
CA GLY A 138 30.90 -38.57 -5.45
C GLY A 138 30.19 -37.24 -5.77
N ILE A 139 30.37 -36.24 -4.91
CA ILE A 139 29.75 -34.92 -5.07
C ILE A 139 30.39 -34.17 -6.25
N ASN A 140 29.55 -33.70 -7.17
CA ASN A 140 29.94 -32.83 -8.26
C ASN A 140 30.04 -31.36 -7.78
N ILE A 141 31.18 -31.03 -7.18
CA ILE A 141 31.46 -29.70 -6.58
C ILE A 141 31.22 -28.56 -7.59
N ALA A 142 31.55 -28.78 -8.87
CA ALA A 142 31.37 -27.76 -9.90
C ALA A 142 29.89 -27.43 -10.13
N GLN A 143 29.02 -28.45 -10.22
CA GLN A 143 27.58 -28.23 -10.39
C GLN A 143 26.94 -27.68 -9.12
N VAL A 144 27.36 -28.16 -7.94
CA VAL A 144 26.92 -27.60 -6.65
C VAL A 144 27.26 -26.11 -6.55
N SER A 145 28.48 -25.71 -6.93
CA SER A 145 28.89 -24.30 -6.95
C SER A 145 28.02 -23.47 -7.89
N LYS A 146 27.78 -23.97 -9.12
CA LYS A 146 26.97 -23.27 -10.13
C LYS A 146 25.51 -23.11 -9.69
N TYR A 147 24.94 -24.11 -9.04
CA TYR A 147 23.57 -24.04 -8.51
C TYR A 147 23.49 -23.05 -7.33
N ASN A 148 24.46 -23.10 -6.41
CA ASN A 148 24.57 -22.12 -5.32
C ASN A 148 24.70 -20.67 -5.84
N GLU A 149 25.49 -20.43 -6.89
CA GLU A 149 25.59 -19.10 -7.53
C GLU A 149 24.23 -18.61 -8.04
N SER A 150 23.41 -19.50 -8.61
CA SER A 150 22.06 -19.15 -9.07
C SER A 150 21.12 -18.83 -7.90
N ILE A 151 21.22 -19.56 -6.79
CA ILE A 151 20.48 -19.26 -5.55
C ILE A 151 20.87 -17.88 -5.01
N GLU A 152 22.16 -17.56 -4.94
CA GLU A 152 22.64 -16.25 -4.48
C GLU A 152 22.13 -15.11 -5.36
N GLN A 153 22.17 -15.29 -6.68
CA GLN A 153 21.64 -14.29 -7.62
C GLN A 153 20.14 -14.04 -7.38
N ALA A 154 19.36 -15.11 -7.19
CA ALA A 154 17.93 -15.00 -6.89
C ALA A 154 17.66 -14.29 -5.55
N LEU A 155 18.47 -14.54 -4.51
CA LEU A 155 18.36 -13.84 -3.22
C LEU A 155 18.66 -12.34 -3.37
N ILE A 156 19.69 -11.97 -4.14
CA ILE A 156 20.04 -10.57 -4.43
C ILE A 156 18.89 -9.86 -5.18
N ASP A 157 18.24 -10.55 -6.11
CA ASP A 157 17.13 -9.95 -6.87
C ASP A 157 15.85 -9.82 -6.02
N LEU A 158 15.61 -10.72 -5.07
CA LEU A 158 14.57 -10.57 -4.05
C LEU A 158 14.84 -9.41 -3.09
N GLU A 159 16.10 -9.20 -2.69
CA GLU A 159 16.49 -8.05 -1.86
C GLU A 159 16.15 -6.74 -2.58
N LYS A 160 16.50 -6.60 -3.87
CA LYS A 160 16.13 -5.42 -4.68
C LYS A 160 14.61 -5.25 -4.79
N LEU A 161 13.87 -6.34 -4.99
CA LEU A 161 12.41 -6.30 -5.02
C LEU A 161 11.84 -5.80 -3.70
N SER A 162 12.36 -6.26 -2.56
CA SER A 162 11.96 -5.79 -1.22
C SER A 162 12.31 -4.32 -0.99
N GLU A 163 13.47 -3.85 -1.46
CA GLU A 163 13.82 -2.42 -1.40
C GLU A 163 12.81 -1.55 -2.17
N ILE A 164 12.42 -1.97 -3.39
CA ILE A 164 11.40 -1.29 -4.20
C ILE A 164 10.05 -1.28 -3.47
N GLN A 165 9.63 -2.41 -2.90
CA GLN A 165 8.39 -2.53 -2.13
C GLN A 165 8.36 -1.60 -0.92
N MET A 166 9.49 -1.48 -0.21
CA MET A 166 9.62 -0.60 0.94
C MET A 166 9.57 0.88 0.54
N GLU A 167 10.19 1.25 -0.58
CA GLU A 167 10.11 2.61 -1.12
C GLU A 167 8.68 2.99 -1.54
N GLU A 168 8.00 2.09 -2.27
CA GLU A 168 6.61 2.29 -2.68
C GLU A 168 5.65 2.31 -1.48
N GLY A 169 5.82 1.40 -0.52
CA GLY A 169 5.06 1.40 0.72
C GLY A 169 5.21 2.70 1.51
N LYS A 170 6.44 3.23 1.59
CA LYS A 170 6.70 4.55 2.21
C LYS A 170 6.03 5.68 1.43
N ARG A 171 6.11 5.68 0.10
CA ARG A 171 5.46 6.68 -0.75
C ARG A 171 3.94 6.72 -0.50
N MET A 172 3.31 5.55 -0.42
CA MET A 172 1.88 5.43 -0.14
C MET A 172 1.52 5.94 1.28
N ALA A 173 2.34 5.62 2.29
CA ALA A 173 2.15 6.11 3.64
C ALA A 173 2.28 7.65 3.72
N ASP A 174 3.28 8.23 3.06
CA ASP A 174 3.49 9.67 3.00
C ASP A 174 2.33 10.39 2.27
N GLU A 175 1.78 9.79 1.22
CA GLU A 175 0.60 10.31 0.53
C GLU A 175 -0.65 10.28 1.41
N ALA A 176 -0.87 9.19 2.13
CA ALA A 176 -1.95 9.06 3.10
C ALA A 176 -1.82 10.13 4.20
N ASP A 177 -0.63 10.34 4.77
CA ASP A 177 -0.40 11.35 5.80
C ASP A 177 -0.64 12.78 5.27
N ARG A 178 -0.23 13.07 4.03
CA ARG A 178 -0.54 14.37 3.38
C ARG A 178 -2.04 14.59 3.24
N VAL A 179 -2.81 13.57 2.87
CA VAL A 179 -4.28 13.67 2.76
C VAL A 179 -4.91 13.92 4.14
N VAL A 180 -4.45 13.20 5.17
CA VAL A 180 -4.92 13.38 6.55
C VAL A 180 -4.61 14.79 7.05
N ASN A 181 -3.38 15.26 6.89
CA ASN A 181 -2.95 16.57 7.37
C ASN A 181 -3.68 17.72 6.67
N LYS A 182 -3.88 17.62 5.35
CA LYS A 182 -4.73 18.58 4.62
C LYS A 182 -6.16 18.60 5.14
N SER A 183 -6.75 17.42 5.38
CA SER A 183 -8.13 17.30 5.88
C SER A 183 -8.27 17.91 7.29
N LYS A 184 -7.30 17.65 8.18
CA LYS A 184 -7.25 18.26 9.53
C LYS A 184 -7.22 19.79 9.48
N ILE A 185 -6.37 20.38 8.64
CA ILE A 185 -6.28 21.84 8.49
C ILE A 185 -7.62 22.40 7.99
N TRP A 186 -8.22 21.78 6.97
CA TRP A 186 -9.52 22.21 6.44
C TRP A 186 -10.66 22.10 7.45
N ALA A 187 -10.68 21.05 8.27
CA ALA A 187 -11.65 20.88 9.34
C ALA A 187 -11.53 22.00 10.41
N GLN A 188 -10.30 22.44 10.74
CA GLN A 188 -10.10 23.56 11.66
C GLN A 188 -10.65 24.88 11.10
N PHE A 189 -10.40 25.17 9.82
CA PHE A 189 -10.98 26.36 9.16
C PHE A 189 -12.50 26.30 9.12
N GLU A 190 -13.08 25.14 8.84
CA GLU A 190 -14.54 24.95 8.85
C GLU A 190 -15.14 25.19 10.23
N LEU A 191 -14.52 24.64 11.29
CA LEU A 191 -14.96 24.86 12.66
C LEU A 191 -14.89 26.35 13.03
N ALA A 192 -13.80 27.04 12.70
CA ALA A 192 -13.67 28.47 12.94
C ALA A 192 -14.75 29.28 12.20
N ALA A 193 -15.01 28.94 10.93
CA ALA A 193 -16.06 29.57 10.13
C ALA A 193 -17.45 29.34 10.74
N LEU A 194 -17.75 28.13 11.23
CA LEU A 194 -19.01 27.81 11.91
C LEU A 194 -19.20 28.63 13.19
N VAL A 195 -18.15 28.80 14.00
CA VAL A 195 -18.21 29.62 15.23
C VAL A 195 -18.48 31.09 14.89
N ILE A 196 -17.79 31.65 13.90
CA ILE A 196 -18.01 33.03 13.44
C ILE A 196 -19.45 33.20 12.95
N LEU A 197 -19.94 32.25 12.16
CA LEU A 197 -21.29 32.27 11.60
C LEU A 197 -22.36 32.19 12.70
N ALA A 198 -22.17 31.33 13.70
CA ALA A 198 -23.03 31.25 14.88
C ALA A 198 -23.07 32.58 15.65
N GLY A 199 -21.91 33.23 15.84
CA GLY A 199 -21.80 34.55 16.46
C GLY A 199 -22.56 35.64 15.70
N ILE A 200 -22.44 35.67 14.37
CA ILE A 200 -23.17 36.62 13.51
C ILE A 200 -24.68 36.41 13.64
N ILE A 201 -25.15 35.15 13.58
CA ILE A 201 -26.57 34.83 13.75
C ILE A 201 -27.06 35.29 15.13
N TYR A 202 -26.30 35.02 16.19
CA TYR A 202 -26.64 35.43 17.55
C TYR A 202 -26.82 36.94 17.67
N LEU A 203 -25.86 37.73 17.16
CA LEU A 203 -25.94 39.20 17.16
C LEU A 203 -27.16 39.71 16.39
N LEU A 204 -27.44 39.15 15.21
CA LEU A 204 -28.59 39.54 14.38
C LEU A 204 -29.94 39.24 15.06
N LEU A 205 -30.05 38.14 15.79
CA LEU A 205 -31.24 37.80 16.57
C LEU A 205 -31.40 38.72 17.79
N TYR A 206 -30.30 39.05 18.47
CA TYR A 206 -30.31 39.91 19.65
C TYR A 206 -30.71 41.35 19.29
N THR A 207 -30.10 41.95 18.25
CA THR A 207 -30.46 43.31 17.79
C THR A 207 -31.94 43.42 17.37
N LYS A 208 -32.51 42.36 16.80
CA LYS A 208 -33.96 42.30 16.49
C LYS A 208 -34.83 42.37 17.74
N ARG A 209 -34.41 41.78 18.86
CA ARG A 209 -35.16 41.80 20.12
C ARG A 209 -35.19 43.20 20.73
N THR A 210 -34.05 43.90 20.75
CA THR A 210 -33.91 45.24 21.33
C THR A 210 -34.75 46.29 20.59
N ILE A 211 -34.80 46.24 19.26
CA ILE A 211 -35.60 47.20 18.46
C ILE A 211 -37.11 47.02 18.68
N ASN A 212 -37.57 45.77 18.92
CA ASN A 212 -38.99 45.52 19.20
C ASN A 212 -39.39 45.90 20.63
N SER A 213 -38.46 45.94 21.60
CA SER A 213 -38.76 46.36 22.98
C SER A 213 -38.81 47.86 23.17
N GLU A 214 -38.02 48.65 22.42
CA GLU A 214 -38.10 50.13 22.46
C GLU A 214 -39.35 50.70 21.77
N PHE A 215 -40.04 49.91 20.94
CA PHE A 215 -41.27 50.33 20.25
C PHE A 215 -42.57 50.05 21.05
N LEU A 216 -42.45 49.49 22.26
CA LEU A 216 -43.58 49.14 23.14
C LEU A 216 -43.59 49.91 24.48
N GLN A 217 -42.79 50.97 24.60
CA GLN A 217 -42.91 52.00 25.64
C GLN A 217 -43.42 53.30 25.01
#